data_AF-A0A7C4UJJ6-F1
#
_entry.id   AF-A0A7C4UJJ6-F1
#
_cell.length_a   1.000
_cell.length_b   1.000
_cell.length_c   1.000
_cell.angle_alpha   90.00
_cell.angle_beta   90.00
_cell.angle_gamma   90.00
#
_symmetry.space_group_name_H-M   'P 1'
#
loop_
_entity.id
_entity.type
_entity.pdbx_description
1 polymer ?
#
loop_
_entity_poly.entity_id
_entity_poly.type
_entity_poly.pdbx_seq_one_letter_code
_entity_poly.pdbx_strand_id
1 'polypeptide(L)'
;MNKLLNDRLLAFGSFLIFVATAAIYNIPNPEYLNLTFGWEYGNIAEALVNGRGYSDAFGMGSGPTAWMPPLFVLLLASAFQLFGVKTIAAMWAILITKYAALATTLYILLSLAGKNPYYAKYKHILALIFIFLIYINRDSYFVGLHDDWLILFLASLMVVLISARINGGAQSNLIPLGILAFLLPLASPALAAAFLLIWVGMIVFGIPRTSSSRSRWQTNLGILAIFATSMFVWTARNYQVFGTFIPLKSNFWFDFYQANYYDEDGLLNSSTFALFHPIGQNEVRDEYFREKEAKFIENYKILSFEELRANPSPVFRNIVRRAVSAFLYMHYAEDLLPVIGDTFTTRDIQKLRQANLISTHEFPTIHWTSLNLTEREFKYRITPLTLDEESTVLEDWREQKNLLTSRRNDWKSIFKSILLSLIPSLCIVFGLLIERIRRQPVFILTVSLYLAYLAPYVLVAHYRRYQAPLIGLQSILFFLFVCIFLENFLSRILKVLDTRQGIKR
;
A
#
# COMPACT_ATOMS: atom_id res chain seq x y z
N MET A 1 -28.00 10.84 -21.20
CA MET A 1 -26.78 11.46 -21.75
C MET A 1 -26.15 12.47 -20.78
N ASN A 2 -26.87 13.50 -20.32
CA ASN A 2 -26.34 14.55 -19.42
C ASN A 2 -25.69 14.03 -18.12
N LYS A 3 -26.27 13.03 -17.45
CA LYS A 3 -25.68 12.45 -16.23
C LYS A 3 -24.32 11.77 -16.45
N LEU A 4 -24.12 11.14 -17.60
CA LEU A 4 -22.90 10.40 -17.95
C LEU A 4 -21.81 11.37 -18.41
N LEU A 5 -22.21 12.47 -19.06
CA LEU A 5 -21.34 13.59 -19.41
C LEU A 5 -20.80 14.27 -18.14
N ASN A 6 -21.65 14.48 -17.12
CA ASN A 6 -21.24 15.06 -15.84
C ASN A 6 -20.19 14.22 -15.09
N ASP A 7 -20.32 12.89 -15.08
CA ASP A 7 -19.35 12.02 -14.40
C ASP A 7 -17.98 12.03 -15.10
N ARG A 8 -17.98 12.05 -16.44
CA ARG A 8 -16.75 12.16 -17.23
C ARG A 8 -16.05 13.51 -17.01
N LEU A 9 -16.82 14.59 -17.00
CA LEU A 9 -16.31 15.93 -16.71
C LEU A 9 -15.72 16.03 -15.29
N LEU A 10 -16.38 15.43 -14.29
CA LEU A 10 -15.88 15.42 -12.92
C LEU A 10 -14.57 14.62 -12.79
N ALA A 11 -14.49 13.45 -13.43
CA ALA A 11 -13.27 12.66 -13.47
C ALA A 11 -12.13 13.41 -14.17
N PHE A 12 -12.41 14.03 -15.31
CA PHE A 12 -11.44 14.83 -16.05
C PHE A 12 -10.99 16.08 -15.27
N GLY A 13 -11.92 16.79 -14.62
CA GLY A 13 -11.58 17.90 -13.73
C GLY A 13 -10.70 17.47 -12.57
N SER A 14 -10.98 16.30 -11.97
CA SER A 14 -10.15 15.73 -10.91
C SER A 14 -8.75 15.36 -11.41
N PHE A 15 -8.62 14.83 -12.63
CA PHE A 15 -7.33 14.58 -13.28
C PHE A 15 -6.51 15.87 -13.37
N LEU A 16 -7.09 16.95 -13.89
CA LEU A 16 -6.40 18.24 -14.03
C LEU A 16 -5.96 18.79 -12.66
N ILE A 17 -6.82 18.71 -11.65
CA ILE A 17 -6.50 19.13 -10.28
C ILE A 17 -5.35 18.31 -9.71
N PHE A 18 -5.35 16.98 -9.90
CA PHE A 18 -4.28 16.13 -9.41
C PHE A 18 -2.94 16.41 -10.08
N VAL A 19 -2.93 16.61 -11.41
CA VAL A 19 -1.72 17.01 -12.15
C VAL A 19 -1.20 18.36 -11.65
N ALA A 20 -2.07 19.36 -11.51
CA ALA A 20 -1.69 20.68 -11.01
C ALA A 20 -1.14 20.60 -9.57
N THR A 21 -1.76 19.79 -8.72
CA THR A 21 -1.29 19.57 -7.34
C THR A 21 0.09 18.90 -7.34
N ALA A 22 0.30 17.88 -8.16
CA ALA A 22 1.58 17.22 -8.30
C ALA A 22 2.70 18.16 -8.76
N ALA A 23 2.38 19.10 -9.66
CA ALA A 23 3.31 20.14 -10.08
C ALA A 23 3.78 20.99 -8.91
N ILE A 24 2.85 21.38 -8.02
CA ILE A 24 3.20 22.15 -6.81
C ILE A 24 4.13 21.36 -5.88
N TYR A 25 3.91 20.05 -5.69
CA TYR A 25 4.70 19.24 -4.77
C TYR A 25 6.07 18.80 -5.32
N ASN A 26 6.19 18.52 -6.63
CA ASN A 26 7.39 17.85 -7.17
C ASN A 26 8.32 18.75 -7.98
N ILE A 27 7.83 19.83 -8.59
CA ILE A 27 8.70 20.76 -9.34
C ILE A 27 9.84 21.34 -8.49
N PRO A 28 9.66 21.62 -7.18
CA PRO A 28 10.73 22.23 -6.38
C PRO A 28 11.98 21.37 -6.14
N ASN A 29 11.92 20.04 -6.27
CA ASN A 29 13.08 19.17 -5.99
C ASN A 29 13.11 17.91 -6.89
N PRO A 30 13.46 18.06 -8.19
CA PRO A 30 13.49 16.93 -9.12
C PRO A 30 14.65 15.95 -8.85
N GLU A 31 15.74 16.41 -8.24
CA GLU A 31 16.93 15.57 -8.00
C GLU A 31 16.69 14.47 -6.97
N TYR A 32 15.92 14.75 -5.92
CA TYR A 32 15.53 13.74 -4.93
C TYR A 32 14.75 12.58 -5.56
N LEU A 33 13.91 12.86 -6.56
CA LEU A 33 13.11 11.85 -7.25
C LEU A 33 13.94 11.02 -8.23
N ASN A 34 15.06 11.54 -8.74
CA ASN A 34 16.00 10.76 -9.56
C ASN A 34 16.74 9.70 -8.71
N LEU A 35 17.15 10.07 -7.48
CA LEU A 35 17.85 9.17 -6.56
C LEU A 35 16.93 8.11 -5.95
N THR A 36 15.65 8.43 -5.74
CA THR A 36 14.66 7.54 -5.11
C THR A 36 13.63 6.97 -6.10
N PHE A 37 13.90 7.07 -7.41
CA PHE A 37 12.93 6.77 -8.46
C PHE A 37 12.40 5.34 -8.36
N GLY A 38 11.20 5.16 -7.80
CA GLY A 38 10.54 3.86 -7.66
C GLY A 38 11.29 2.82 -6.80
N TRP A 39 12.39 3.19 -6.16
CA TRP A 39 13.26 2.32 -5.34
C TRP A 39 13.62 1.02 -6.08
N GLU A 40 13.36 -0.15 -5.50
CA GLU A 40 13.68 -1.45 -6.11
C GLU A 40 13.01 -1.60 -7.48
N TYR A 41 11.76 -1.15 -7.63
CA TYR A 41 11.07 -1.22 -8.91
C TYR A 41 11.80 -0.43 -10.00
N GLY A 42 12.30 0.77 -9.67
CA GLY A 42 13.04 1.60 -10.60
C GLY A 42 14.44 1.09 -10.89
N ASN A 43 15.12 0.50 -9.91
CA ASN A 43 16.42 -0.13 -10.12
C ASN A 43 16.31 -1.33 -11.08
N ILE A 44 15.28 -2.17 -10.90
CA ILE A 44 15.03 -3.32 -11.78
C ILE A 44 14.64 -2.84 -13.19
N ALA A 45 13.81 -1.81 -13.29
CA ALA A 45 13.43 -1.24 -14.58
C ALA A 45 14.64 -0.66 -15.33
N GLU A 46 15.53 0.04 -14.63
CA GLU A 46 16.80 0.52 -15.18
C GLU A 46 17.69 -0.62 -15.66
N ALA A 47 17.81 -1.70 -14.88
CA ALA A 47 18.59 -2.88 -15.28
C ALA A 47 18.03 -3.54 -16.53
N LEU A 48 16.70 -3.63 -16.63
CA LEU A 48 16.01 -4.21 -17.78
C LEU A 48 16.25 -3.40 -19.06
N VAL A 49 16.13 -2.07 -18.99
CA VAL A 49 16.36 -1.18 -20.16
C VAL A 49 17.80 -1.21 -20.62
N ASN A 50 18.75 -1.35 -19.70
CA ASN A 50 20.18 -1.44 -20.02
C ASN A 50 20.65 -2.86 -20.40
N GLY A 51 19.73 -3.81 -20.63
CA GLY A 51 20.07 -5.16 -21.09
C GLY A 51 20.66 -6.10 -20.04
N ARG A 52 20.63 -5.74 -18.75
CA ARG A 52 21.08 -6.61 -17.64
C ARG A 52 20.03 -7.65 -17.22
N GLY A 53 18.82 -7.54 -17.77
CA GLY A 53 17.69 -8.39 -17.45
C GLY A 53 16.95 -7.93 -16.19
N TYR A 54 16.11 -8.80 -15.63
CA TYR A 54 15.35 -8.52 -14.42
C TYR A 54 16.21 -8.78 -13.18
N SER A 55 16.99 -7.77 -12.81
CA SER A 55 18.09 -7.83 -11.83
C SER A 55 18.22 -6.54 -11.01
N ASP A 56 19.23 -6.48 -10.13
CA ASP A 56 19.75 -5.27 -9.50
C ASP A 56 18.75 -4.50 -8.61
N ALA A 57 17.85 -5.20 -7.90
CA ALA A 57 16.88 -4.58 -6.99
C ALA A 57 17.53 -3.60 -6.00
N PHE A 58 18.73 -3.90 -5.55
CA PHE A 58 19.49 -3.11 -4.57
C PHE A 58 20.71 -2.41 -5.17
N GLY A 59 20.65 -2.11 -6.47
CA GLY A 59 21.72 -1.44 -7.22
C GLY A 59 22.57 -2.42 -8.03
N MET A 60 23.40 -1.84 -8.89
CA MET A 60 24.21 -2.59 -9.85
C MET A 60 25.09 -3.65 -9.18
N GLY A 61 25.00 -4.89 -9.65
CA GLY A 61 25.78 -6.02 -9.15
C GLY A 61 25.07 -6.86 -8.09
N SER A 62 23.87 -6.46 -7.65
CA SER A 62 23.07 -7.26 -6.73
C SER A 62 22.56 -8.55 -7.41
N GLY A 63 22.50 -8.59 -8.75
CA GLY A 63 22.23 -9.80 -9.54
C GLY A 63 20.75 -10.03 -9.84
N PRO A 64 20.39 -11.17 -10.47
CA PRO A 64 19.00 -11.49 -10.81
C PRO A 64 18.09 -11.46 -9.59
N THR A 65 16.85 -10.97 -9.75
CA THR A 65 15.93 -10.76 -8.62
C THR A 65 14.49 -11.23 -8.93
N ALA A 66 13.78 -11.66 -7.90
CA ALA A 66 12.32 -11.83 -7.84
C ALA A 66 11.72 -11.03 -6.67
N TRP A 67 12.44 -10.00 -6.21
CA TRP A 67 12.05 -9.18 -5.06
C TRP A 67 10.79 -8.37 -5.31
N MET A 68 10.53 -7.98 -6.56
CA MET A 68 9.33 -7.25 -6.96
C MET A 68 8.56 -7.99 -8.05
N PRO A 69 7.21 -7.95 -8.07
CA PRO A 69 6.40 -8.42 -9.20
C PRO A 69 6.59 -7.56 -10.47
N PRO A 70 6.44 -8.14 -11.68
CA PRO A 70 6.92 -7.51 -12.90
C PRO A 70 6.02 -6.41 -13.48
N LEU A 71 4.73 -6.33 -13.13
CA LEU A 71 3.81 -5.41 -13.82
C LEU A 71 4.25 -3.94 -13.69
N PHE A 72 4.56 -3.51 -12.47
CA PHE A 72 4.98 -2.14 -12.24
C PHE A 72 6.40 -1.88 -12.76
N VAL A 73 7.31 -2.86 -12.65
CA VAL A 73 8.65 -2.79 -13.27
C VAL A 73 8.55 -2.56 -14.77
N LEU A 74 7.72 -3.32 -15.47
CA LEU A 74 7.55 -3.20 -16.92
C LEU A 74 6.94 -1.85 -17.32
N LEU A 75 6.03 -1.30 -16.50
CA LEU A 75 5.52 0.06 -16.70
C LEU A 75 6.63 1.10 -16.58
N LEU A 76 7.48 1.02 -15.53
CA LEU A 76 8.61 1.92 -15.36
C LEU A 76 9.64 1.77 -16.47
N ALA A 77 9.97 0.53 -16.87
CA ALA A 77 10.91 0.25 -17.94
C ALA A 77 10.44 0.81 -19.28
N SER A 78 9.14 0.72 -19.57
CA SER A 78 8.54 1.33 -20.77
C SER A 78 8.70 2.86 -20.77
N ALA A 79 8.49 3.50 -19.62
CA ALA A 79 8.73 4.94 -19.49
C ALA A 79 10.22 5.30 -19.66
N PHE A 80 11.13 4.48 -19.11
CA PHE A 80 12.58 4.69 -19.25
C PHE A 80 13.06 4.52 -20.69
N GLN A 81 12.50 3.58 -21.45
CA GLN A 81 12.82 3.42 -22.87
C GLN A 81 12.41 4.64 -23.70
N LEU A 82 11.27 5.26 -23.39
CA LEU A 82 10.72 6.38 -24.17
C LEU A 82 11.27 7.75 -23.75
N PHE A 83 11.50 7.95 -22.44
CA PHE A 83 11.80 9.26 -21.87
C PHE A 83 13.18 9.33 -21.20
N GLY A 84 13.95 8.24 -21.25
CA GLY A 84 15.25 8.10 -20.59
C GLY A 84 15.15 7.53 -19.18
N VAL A 85 16.20 6.81 -18.78
CA VAL A 85 16.30 6.16 -17.46
C VAL A 85 16.34 7.21 -16.36
N LYS A 86 15.41 7.12 -15.41
CA LYS A 86 15.34 7.97 -14.20
C LYS A 86 15.44 9.48 -14.50
N THR A 87 14.84 9.92 -15.61
CA THR A 87 14.77 11.34 -15.97
C THR A 87 13.50 12.02 -15.44
N ILE A 88 13.52 13.36 -15.39
CA ILE A 88 12.34 14.17 -15.08
C ILE A 88 11.19 13.89 -16.07
N ALA A 89 11.50 13.63 -17.34
CA ALA A 89 10.49 13.30 -18.35
C ALA A 89 9.81 11.94 -18.04
N ALA A 90 10.58 10.92 -17.68
CA ALA A 90 10.05 9.63 -17.26
C ALA A 90 9.20 9.76 -15.98
N MET A 91 9.66 10.55 -15.01
CA MET A 91 8.90 10.86 -13.79
C MET A 91 7.51 11.42 -14.15
N TRP A 92 7.46 12.46 -14.99
CA TRP A 92 6.20 13.07 -15.40
C TRP A 92 5.30 12.11 -16.17
N ALA A 93 5.86 11.25 -17.04
CA ALA A 93 5.09 10.22 -17.73
C ALA A 93 4.40 9.27 -16.73
N ILE A 94 5.10 8.84 -15.68
CA ILE A 94 4.54 7.99 -14.62
C ILE A 94 3.51 8.74 -13.77
N LEU A 95 3.77 9.99 -13.39
CA LEU A 95 2.82 10.83 -12.66
C LEU A 95 1.51 11.04 -13.43
N ILE A 96 1.60 11.38 -14.72
CA ILE A 96 0.44 11.55 -15.59
C ILE A 96 -0.34 10.24 -15.71
N THR A 97 0.34 9.11 -15.90
CA THR A 97 -0.28 7.79 -15.95
C THR A 97 -1.00 7.46 -14.64
N LYS A 98 -0.37 7.72 -13.49
CA LYS A 98 -0.96 7.57 -12.15
C LYS A 98 -2.24 8.39 -12.02
N TYR A 99 -2.23 9.67 -12.40
CA TYR A 99 -3.42 10.51 -12.26
C TYR A 99 -4.53 10.15 -13.25
N ALA A 100 -4.19 9.68 -14.46
CA ALA A 100 -5.15 9.10 -15.38
C ALA A 100 -5.83 7.86 -14.78
N ALA A 101 -5.06 6.98 -14.11
CA ALA A 101 -5.59 5.81 -13.42
C ALA A 101 -6.48 6.18 -12.21
N LEU A 102 -6.09 7.19 -11.42
CA LEU A 102 -6.91 7.69 -10.30
C LEU A 102 -8.21 8.34 -10.78
N ALA A 103 -8.17 9.14 -11.84
CA ALA A 103 -9.36 9.73 -12.44
C ALA A 103 -10.29 8.68 -13.06
N THR A 104 -9.70 7.67 -13.72
CA THR A 104 -10.45 6.51 -14.22
C THR A 104 -11.08 5.73 -13.07
N THR A 105 -10.36 5.56 -11.95
CA THR A 105 -10.90 4.95 -10.73
C THR A 105 -12.13 5.71 -10.25
N LEU A 106 -12.03 7.04 -10.11
CA LEU A 106 -13.17 7.85 -9.70
C LEU A 106 -14.35 7.68 -10.65
N TYR A 107 -14.12 7.70 -11.97
CA TYR A 107 -15.16 7.49 -12.97
C TYR A 107 -15.88 6.13 -12.80
N ILE A 108 -15.14 5.04 -12.66
CA ILE A 108 -15.75 3.69 -12.53
C ILE A 108 -16.49 3.54 -11.20
N LEU A 109 -16.00 4.17 -10.13
CA LEU A 109 -16.67 4.18 -8.82
C LEU A 109 -17.98 4.99 -8.87
N LEU A 110 -18.00 6.14 -9.55
CA LEU A 110 -19.23 6.91 -9.78
C LEU A 110 -20.23 6.15 -10.64
N SER A 111 -19.77 5.43 -11.66
CA SER A 111 -20.61 4.55 -12.48
C SER A 111 -21.25 3.45 -11.64
N LEU A 112 -20.46 2.81 -10.76
CA LEU A 112 -20.92 1.79 -9.83
C LEU A 112 -21.99 2.34 -8.87
N ALA A 113 -21.75 3.50 -8.25
CA ALA A 113 -22.71 4.15 -7.37
C ALA A 113 -24.00 4.58 -8.11
N GLY A 114 -23.86 5.06 -9.35
CA GLY A 114 -24.98 5.49 -10.19
C GLY A 114 -25.90 4.35 -10.66
N LYS A 115 -25.40 3.10 -10.68
CA LYS A 115 -26.21 1.91 -11.01
C LYS A 115 -27.11 1.47 -9.87
N ASN A 116 -26.84 1.89 -8.63
CA ASN A 116 -27.69 1.57 -7.49
C ASN A 116 -28.80 2.64 -7.38
N PRO A 117 -30.08 2.31 -7.63
CA PRO A 117 -31.16 3.30 -7.64
C PRO A 117 -31.29 4.07 -6.33
N TYR A 118 -30.94 3.44 -5.21
CA TYR A 118 -31.03 4.05 -3.89
C TYR A 118 -29.97 5.12 -3.64
N TYR A 119 -28.76 4.92 -4.15
CA TYR A 119 -27.61 5.80 -3.84
C TYR A 119 -27.16 6.66 -5.00
N ALA A 120 -27.72 6.45 -6.20
CA ALA A 120 -27.40 7.22 -7.39
C ALA A 120 -27.55 8.74 -7.18
N LYS A 121 -28.51 9.18 -6.36
CA LYS A 121 -28.70 10.60 -6.01
C LYS A 121 -27.56 11.21 -5.19
N TYR A 122 -26.81 10.38 -4.45
CA TYR A 122 -25.72 10.81 -3.57
C TYR A 122 -24.33 10.58 -4.18
N LYS A 123 -24.22 10.01 -5.39
CA LYS A 123 -22.93 9.56 -5.96
C LYS A 123 -21.83 10.64 -5.97
N HIS A 124 -22.14 11.92 -6.04
CA HIS A 124 -21.12 12.98 -6.00
C HIS A 124 -20.44 13.11 -4.62
N ILE A 125 -21.07 12.64 -3.54
CA ILE A 125 -20.43 12.51 -2.22
C ILE A 125 -19.28 11.51 -2.28
N LEU A 126 -19.40 10.43 -3.07
CA LEU A 126 -18.30 9.48 -3.29
C LEU A 126 -17.08 10.16 -3.90
N ALA A 127 -17.28 11.12 -4.83
CA ALA A 127 -16.19 11.87 -5.41
C ALA A 127 -15.48 12.74 -4.36
N LEU A 128 -16.24 13.44 -3.52
CA LEU A 128 -15.66 14.24 -2.44
C LEU A 128 -14.85 13.39 -1.46
N ILE A 129 -15.40 12.23 -1.06
CA ILE A 129 -14.70 11.27 -0.19
C ILE A 129 -13.41 10.79 -0.85
N PHE A 130 -13.47 10.34 -2.11
CA PHE A 130 -12.31 9.81 -2.82
C PHE A 130 -11.21 10.88 -2.96
N ILE A 131 -11.55 12.08 -3.41
CA ILE A 131 -10.59 13.20 -3.57
C ILE A 131 -9.99 13.57 -2.21
N PHE A 132 -10.80 13.63 -1.16
CA PHE A 132 -10.34 13.91 0.19
C PHE A 132 -9.34 12.86 0.69
N LEU A 133 -9.64 11.57 0.50
CA LEU A 133 -8.76 10.48 0.92
C LEU A 133 -7.44 10.43 0.14
N ILE A 134 -7.45 10.76 -1.16
CA ILE A 134 -6.24 10.93 -1.97
C ILE A 134 -5.39 12.09 -1.39
N TYR A 135 -6.02 13.23 -1.07
CA TYR A 135 -5.32 14.39 -0.52
C TYR A 135 -4.72 14.14 0.87
N ILE A 136 -5.45 13.45 1.77
CA ILE A 136 -4.91 13.05 3.08
C ILE A 136 -3.68 12.14 2.93
N ASN A 137 -3.62 11.36 1.86
CA ASN A 137 -2.49 10.49 1.51
C ASN A 137 -1.55 11.12 0.46
N ARG A 138 -1.38 12.45 0.50
CA ARG A 138 -0.58 13.18 -0.47
C ARG A 138 0.87 12.70 -0.62
N ASP A 139 1.48 12.20 0.44
CA ASP A 139 2.86 11.72 0.39
C ASP A 139 2.97 10.51 -0.56
N SER A 140 2.00 9.59 -0.51
CA SER A 140 1.93 8.44 -1.42
C SER A 140 1.51 8.85 -2.84
N TYR A 141 0.53 9.75 -2.99
CA TYR A 141 -0.09 10.02 -4.29
C TYR A 141 0.50 11.18 -5.07
N PHE A 142 1.02 12.20 -4.39
CA PHE A 142 1.63 13.35 -5.03
C PHE A 142 3.15 13.25 -5.05
N VAL A 143 3.80 12.73 -4.02
CA VAL A 143 5.28 12.62 -3.98
C VAL A 143 5.78 11.24 -4.43
N GLY A 144 5.14 10.16 -3.96
CA GLY A 144 5.58 8.79 -4.22
C GLY A 144 5.45 8.34 -5.69
N LEU A 145 6.46 7.58 -6.16
CA LEU A 145 6.50 6.89 -7.46
C LEU A 145 6.36 5.36 -7.32
N HIS A 146 5.76 4.90 -6.23
CA HIS A 146 5.51 3.49 -5.96
C HIS A 146 4.26 2.95 -6.68
N ASP A 147 4.01 1.66 -6.51
CA ASP A 147 2.91 0.89 -7.11
C ASP A 147 1.55 1.08 -6.44
N ASP A 148 1.46 1.81 -5.33
CA ASP A 148 0.24 1.88 -4.49
C ASP A 148 -1.01 2.32 -5.29
N TRP A 149 -0.85 3.27 -6.21
CA TRP A 149 -1.92 3.78 -7.08
C TRP A 149 -2.38 2.75 -8.11
N LEU A 150 -1.48 1.90 -8.59
CA LEU A 150 -1.79 0.84 -9.54
C LEU A 150 -2.58 -0.25 -8.83
N ILE A 151 -2.16 -0.64 -7.62
CA ILE A 151 -2.88 -1.61 -6.79
C ILE A 151 -4.27 -1.08 -6.42
N LEU A 152 -4.39 0.21 -6.07
CA LEU A 152 -5.69 0.87 -5.86
C LEU A 152 -6.59 0.75 -7.09
N PHE A 153 -6.06 1.09 -8.27
CA PHE A 153 -6.81 1.04 -9.52
C PHE A 153 -7.30 -0.39 -9.81
N LEU A 154 -6.40 -1.39 -9.70
CA LEU A 154 -6.74 -2.79 -9.94
C LEU A 154 -7.75 -3.33 -8.93
N ALA A 155 -7.61 -3.00 -7.65
CA ALA A 155 -8.56 -3.39 -6.60
C ALA A 155 -9.96 -2.77 -6.85
N SER A 156 -10.00 -1.49 -7.23
CA SER A 156 -11.26 -0.80 -7.55
C SER A 156 -11.92 -1.36 -8.81
N LEU A 157 -11.12 -1.64 -9.84
CA LEU A 157 -11.58 -2.28 -11.08
C LEU A 157 -12.13 -3.68 -10.79
N MET A 158 -11.48 -4.44 -9.90
CA MET A 158 -11.96 -5.74 -9.46
C MET A 158 -13.35 -5.66 -8.85
N VAL A 159 -13.59 -4.72 -7.93
CA VAL A 159 -14.91 -4.52 -7.34
C VAL A 159 -15.96 -4.20 -8.41
N VAL A 160 -15.65 -3.30 -9.34
CA VAL A 160 -16.58 -2.87 -10.40
C VAL A 160 -16.92 -4.02 -11.35
N LEU A 161 -15.90 -4.73 -11.87
CA LEU A 161 -16.10 -5.79 -12.85
C LEU A 161 -16.81 -7.01 -12.25
N ILE A 162 -16.43 -7.43 -11.04
CA ILE A 162 -17.10 -8.54 -10.35
C ILE A 162 -18.53 -8.14 -9.98
N SER A 163 -18.76 -6.93 -9.47
CA SER A 163 -20.13 -6.45 -9.19
C SER A 163 -20.99 -6.43 -10.44
N ALA A 164 -20.46 -5.98 -11.57
CA ALA A 164 -21.18 -5.99 -12.84
C ALA A 164 -21.46 -7.43 -13.32
N ARG A 165 -20.53 -8.37 -13.11
CA ARG A 165 -20.73 -9.80 -13.42
C ARG A 165 -21.81 -10.45 -12.54
N ILE A 166 -21.80 -10.17 -11.23
CA ILE A 166 -22.81 -10.70 -10.30
C ILE A 166 -24.23 -10.33 -10.77
N ASN A 167 -24.41 -9.10 -11.26
CA ASN A 167 -25.70 -8.60 -11.72
C ASN A 167 -26.02 -8.97 -13.17
N GLY A 168 -25.02 -8.94 -14.07
CA GLY A 168 -25.19 -9.13 -15.51
C GLY A 168 -25.05 -10.58 -16.01
N GLY A 169 -24.69 -11.53 -15.15
CA GLY A 169 -24.53 -12.94 -15.50
C GLY A 169 -23.13 -13.31 -15.99
N ALA A 170 -22.96 -14.60 -16.28
CA ALA A 170 -21.66 -15.26 -16.49
C ALA A 170 -20.91 -14.81 -17.75
N GLN A 171 -21.58 -14.15 -18.70
CA GLN A 171 -20.96 -13.60 -19.90
C GLN A 171 -20.58 -12.12 -19.76
N SER A 172 -20.99 -11.48 -18.66
CA SER A 172 -20.72 -10.06 -18.43
C SER A 172 -19.24 -9.83 -18.14
N ASN A 173 -18.65 -8.88 -18.88
CA ASN A 173 -17.29 -8.35 -18.69
C ASN A 173 -16.17 -9.38 -18.78
N LEU A 174 -16.32 -10.46 -19.56
CA LEU A 174 -15.30 -11.52 -19.64
C LEU A 174 -13.92 -11.03 -20.07
N ILE A 175 -13.86 -10.21 -21.11
CA ILE A 175 -12.58 -9.69 -21.62
C ILE A 175 -11.85 -8.85 -20.56
N PRO A 176 -12.44 -7.77 -20.00
CA PRO A 176 -11.75 -7.00 -18.97
C PRO A 176 -11.48 -7.80 -17.69
N LEU A 177 -12.31 -8.79 -17.34
CA LEU A 177 -12.02 -9.71 -16.23
C LEU A 177 -10.85 -10.64 -16.53
N GLY A 178 -10.71 -11.13 -17.75
CA GLY A 178 -9.58 -11.96 -18.17
C GLY A 178 -8.28 -11.16 -18.14
N ILE A 179 -8.29 -9.92 -18.66
CA ILE A 179 -7.15 -9.01 -18.57
C ILE A 179 -6.80 -8.75 -17.10
N LEU A 180 -7.79 -8.43 -16.25
CA LEU A 180 -7.56 -8.23 -14.83
C LEU A 180 -6.93 -9.49 -14.20
N ALA A 181 -7.53 -10.66 -14.40
CA ALA A 181 -7.05 -11.94 -13.87
C ALA A 181 -5.61 -12.26 -14.30
N PHE A 182 -5.24 -11.92 -15.54
CA PHE A 182 -3.87 -12.05 -16.02
C PHE A 182 -2.90 -11.10 -15.29
N LEU A 183 -3.28 -9.84 -15.09
CA LEU A 183 -2.42 -8.81 -14.52
C LEU A 183 -2.21 -8.95 -13.01
N LEU A 184 -3.19 -9.48 -12.27
CA LEU A 184 -3.15 -9.48 -10.80
C LEU A 184 -1.94 -10.23 -10.19
N PRO A 185 -1.60 -11.47 -10.61
CA PRO A 185 -0.38 -12.15 -10.16
C PRO A 185 0.89 -11.34 -10.42
N LEU A 186 0.94 -10.63 -11.54
CA LEU A 186 2.09 -9.84 -11.96
C LEU A 186 2.18 -8.51 -11.20
N ALA A 187 1.11 -8.08 -10.52
CA ALA A 187 1.03 -6.81 -9.81
C ALA A 187 1.35 -6.93 -8.33
N SER A 188 0.70 -7.85 -7.61
CA SER A 188 0.80 -7.95 -6.15
C SER A 188 0.38 -9.33 -5.66
N PRO A 189 1.20 -10.02 -4.83
CA PRO A 189 0.81 -11.28 -4.20
C PRO A 189 -0.47 -11.17 -3.36
N ALA A 190 -0.63 -10.08 -2.61
CA ALA A 190 -1.80 -9.86 -1.75
C ALA A 190 -3.09 -9.70 -2.58
N LEU A 191 -3.04 -8.92 -3.65
CA LEU A 191 -4.19 -8.71 -4.51
C LEU A 191 -4.53 -9.97 -5.33
N ALA A 192 -3.52 -10.71 -5.78
CA ALA A 192 -3.68 -12.00 -6.45
C ALA A 192 -4.35 -13.04 -5.54
N ALA A 193 -3.90 -13.14 -4.28
CA ALA A 193 -4.51 -14.01 -3.28
C ALA A 193 -5.97 -13.63 -2.98
N ALA A 194 -6.24 -12.32 -2.82
CA ALA A 194 -7.60 -11.83 -2.59
C ALA A 194 -8.54 -12.14 -3.76
N PHE A 195 -8.09 -11.95 -5.01
CA PHE A 195 -8.85 -12.34 -6.18
C PHE A 195 -9.12 -13.83 -6.23
N LEU A 196 -8.10 -14.67 -6.03
CA LEU A 196 -8.24 -16.12 -6.05
C LEU A 196 -9.27 -16.60 -5.01
N LEU A 197 -9.20 -16.08 -3.78
CA LEU A 197 -10.15 -16.41 -2.71
C LEU A 197 -11.59 -16.05 -3.10
N ILE A 198 -11.80 -14.83 -3.60
CA ILE A 198 -13.13 -14.36 -4.04
C ILE A 198 -13.63 -15.20 -5.22
N TRP A 199 -12.76 -15.47 -6.20
CA TRP A 199 -13.12 -16.15 -7.44
C TRP A 199 -13.44 -17.63 -7.21
N VAL A 200 -12.66 -18.32 -6.38
CA VAL A 200 -12.96 -19.70 -5.94
C VAL A 200 -14.26 -19.71 -5.15
N GLY A 201 -14.48 -18.76 -4.24
CA GLY A 201 -15.76 -18.61 -3.54
C GLY A 201 -16.94 -18.46 -4.50
N MET A 202 -16.79 -17.66 -5.56
CA MET A 202 -17.83 -17.52 -6.59
C MET A 202 -18.11 -18.84 -7.33
N ILE A 203 -17.09 -19.64 -7.62
CA ILE A 203 -17.26 -20.97 -8.21
C ILE A 203 -18.05 -21.88 -7.27
N VAL A 204 -17.59 -22.00 -6.02
CA VAL A 204 -18.19 -22.87 -4.98
C VAL A 204 -19.64 -22.50 -4.73
N PHE A 205 -19.96 -21.20 -4.62
CA PHE A 205 -21.33 -20.72 -4.36
C PHE A 205 -22.18 -20.54 -5.63
N GLY A 206 -21.68 -20.94 -6.80
CA GLY A 206 -22.43 -20.90 -8.05
C GLY A 206 -22.82 -19.49 -8.49
N ILE A 207 -21.92 -18.52 -8.35
CA ILE A 207 -22.10 -17.12 -8.75
C ILE A 207 -21.49 -16.91 -10.16
N PRO A 208 -22.17 -16.18 -11.07
CA PRO A 208 -23.50 -15.57 -10.91
C PRO A 208 -24.65 -16.58 -11.04
N ARG A 209 -25.70 -16.38 -10.22
CA ARG A 209 -26.85 -17.28 -10.10
C ARG A 209 -27.81 -17.22 -11.28
N THR A 210 -27.81 -16.12 -12.03
CA THR A 210 -28.71 -15.87 -13.16
C THR A 210 -28.33 -16.63 -14.44
N SER A 211 -27.23 -17.38 -14.42
CA SER A 211 -26.68 -18.07 -15.59
C SER A 211 -26.78 -19.58 -15.47
N SER A 212 -26.92 -20.25 -16.63
CA SER A 212 -26.88 -21.71 -16.72
C SER A 212 -25.60 -22.27 -16.12
N SER A 213 -25.70 -23.45 -15.50
CA SER A 213 -24.56 -24.12 -14.85
C SER A 213 -23.35 -24.22 -15.79
N ARG A 214 -23.57 -24.67 -17.03
CA ARG A 214 -22.53 -24.80 -18.05
C ARG A 214 -21.80 -23.49 -18.35
N SER A 215 -22.52 -22.42 -18.65
CA SER A 215 -21.94 -21.10 -18.97
C SER A 215 -21.13 -20.55 -17.80
N ARG A 216 -21.63 -20.76 -16.57
CA ARG A 216 -20.97 -20.33 -15.33
C ARG A 216 -19.64 -21.05 -15.10
N TRP A 217 -19.62 -22.38 -15.21
CA TRP A 217 -18.40 -23.19 -15.06
C TRP A 217 -17.37 -22.86 -16.14
N GLN A 218 -17.78 -22.84 -17.41
CA GLN A 218 -16.87 -22.54 -18.53
C GLN A 218 -16.16 -21.19 -18.35
N THR A 219 -16.93 -20.15 -18.03
CA THR A 219 -16.37 -18.80 -17.90
C THR A 219 -15.54 -18.63 -16.63
N ASN A 220 -15.96 -19.19 -15.49
CA ASN A 220 -15.18 -19.08 -14.26
C ASN A 220 -13.86 -19.86 -14.34
N LEU A 221 -13.88 -21.08 -14.91
CA LEU A 221 -12.66 -21.87 -15.15
C LEU A 221 -11.76 -21.21 -16.19
N GLY A 222 -12.32 -20.59 -17.23
CA GLY A 222 -11.54 -19.82 -18.21
C GLY A 222 -10.79 -18.66 -17.57
N ILE A 223 -11.45 -17.88 -16.71
CA ILE A 223 -10.80 -16.79 -15.98
C ILE A 223 -9.73 -17.33 -15.00
N LEU A 224 -10.00 -18.44 -14.31
CA LEU A 224 -9.03 -19.08 -13.42
C LEU A 224 -7.81 -19.60 -14.19
N ALA A 225 -8.00 -20.15 -15.38
CA ALA A 225 -6.91 -20.61 -16.25
C ALA A 225 -6.03 -19.44 -16.72
N ILE A 226 -6.62 -18.29 -17.05
CA ILE A 226 -5.87 -17.07 -17.41
C ILE A 226 -5.03 -16.59 -16.22
N PHE A 227 -5.61 -16.54 -15.01
CA PHE A 227 -4.90 -16.21 -13.78
C PHE A 227 -3.74 -17.18 -13.51
N ALA A 228 -4.00 -18.49 -13.62
CA ALA A 228 -2.99 -19.51 -13.41
C ALA A 228 -1.86 -19.43 -14.44
N THR A 229 -2.17 -19.05 -15.68
CA THR A 229 -1.16 -18.90 -16.75
C THR A 229 -0.18 -17.77 -16.45
N SER A 230 -0.64 -16.59 -16.04
CA SER A 230 0.29 -15.49 -15.74
C SER A 230 1.14 -15.78 -14.51
N MET A 231 0.55 -16.38 -13.47
CA MET A 231 1.28 -16.86 -12.29
C MET A 231 2.32 -17.91 -12.69
N PHE A 232 1.95 -18.88 -13.53
CA PHE A 232 2.85 -19.94 -13.98
C PHE A 232 4.03 -19.38 -14.77
N VAL A 233 3.79 -18.49 -15.74
CA VAL A 233 4.85 -17.90 -16.57
C VAL A 233 5.89 -17.19 -15.69
N TRP A 234 5.44 -16.40 -14.72
CA TRP A 234 6.34 -15.71 -13.80
C TRP A 234 7.09 -16.67 -12.87
N THR A 235 6.38 -17.65 -12.31
CA THR A 235 6.96 -18.70 -11.46
C THR A 235 8.02 -19.50 -12.20
N ALA A 236 7.76 -19.87 -13.46
CA ALA A 236 8.67 -20.64 -14.29
C ALA A 236 9.97 -19.87 -14.56
N ARG A 237 9.87 -18.57 -14.85
CA ARG A 237 11.05 -17.69 -14.96
C ARG A 237 11.85 -17.70 -13.66
N ASN A 238 11.19 -17.55 -12.52
CA ASN A 238 11.90 -17.52 -11.24
C ASN A 238 12.59 -18.87 -10.96
N TYR A 239 11.91 -19.99 -11.23
CA TYR A 239 12.50 -21.31 -11.08
C TYR A 239 13.74 -21.51 -11.96
N GLN A 240 13.70 -21.06 -13.23
CA GLN A 240 14.84 -21.15 -14.13
C GLN A 240 16.04 -20.32 -13.66
N VAL A 241 15.81 -19.16 -13.05
CA VAL A 241 16.87 -18.24 -12.60
C VAL A 241 17.45 -18.68 -11.25
N PHE A 242 16.61 -19.12 -10.32
CA PHE A 242 17.02 -19.35 -8.93
C PHE A 242 17.13 -20.83 -8.55
N GLY A 243 16.63 -21.75 -9.39
CA GLY A 243 16.54 -23.17 -9.06
C GLY A 243 15.58 -23.49 -7.90
N THR A 244 14.73 -22.53 -7.51
CA THR A 244 13.79 -22.66 -6.38
C THR A 244 12.40 -22.15 -6.73
N PHE A 245 11.38 -22.70 -6.08
CA PHE A 245 9.99 -22.37 -6.33
C PHE A 245 9.62 -21.01 -5.68
N ILE A 246 9.61 -19.95 -6.49
CA ILE A 246 9.22 -18.60 -6.08
C ILE A 246 8.01 -18.18 -6.92
N PRO A 247 6.78 -18.30 -6.39
CA PRO A 247 5.59 -18.14 -7.21
C PRO A 247 5.37 -16.70 -7.70
N LEU A 248 5.54 -15.71 -6.83
CA LEU A 248 5.24 -14.30 -7.16
C LEU A 248 6.34 -13.34 -6.71
N LYS A 249 6.76 -13.45 -5.45
CA LYS A 249 7.71 -12.54 -4.81
C LYS A 249 8.59 -13.33 -3.83
N SER A 250 9.89 -13.05 -3.78
CA SER A 250 10.88 -13.80 -2.98
C SER A 250 11.02 -13.31 -1.53
N ASN A 251 10.73 -12.03 -1.27
CA ASN A 251 11.13 -11.35 -0.04
C ASN A 251 10.32 -11.70 1.22
N PHE A 252 9.38 -12.65 1.15
CA PHE A 252 8.49 -13.00 2.27
C PHE A 252 9.23 -13.28 3.57
N TRP A 253 10.27 -14.13 3.52
CA TRP A 253 10.98 -14.55 4.74
C TRP A 253 11.87 -13.46 5.31
N PHE A 254 12.39 -12.58 4.46
CA PHE A 254 13.10 -11.40 4.92
C PHE A 254 12.15 -10.41 5.59
N ASP A 255 11.02 -10.07 4.94
CA ASP A 255 10.01 -9.16 5.51
C ASP A 255 9.45 -9.71 6.84
N PHE A 256 9.24 -11.04 6.92
CA PHE A 256 8.84 -11.72 8.14
C PHE A 256 9.89 -11.54 9.23
N TYR A 257 11.16 -11.81 8.93
CA TYR A 257 12.21 -11.70 9.93
C TYR A 257 12.40 -10.26 10.40
N GLN A 258 12.43 -9.31 9.46
CA GLN A 258 12.56 -7.89 9.75
C GLN A 258 11.45 -7.40 10.68
N ALA A 259 10.19 -7.73 10.39
CA ALA A 259 9.04 -7.30 11.17
C ALA A 259 8.78 -8.10 12.45
N ASN A 260 9.57 -9.14 12.77
CA ASN A 260 9.35 -9.91 13.99
C ASN A 260 10.59 -10.01 14.89
N TYR A 261 11.79 -9.77 14.35
CA TYR A 261 13.05 -9.95 15.07
C TYR A 261 14.02 -8.77 14.95
N TYR A 262 13.99 -8.00 13.85
CA TYR A 262 14.72 -6.72 13.80
C TYR A 262 13.92 -5.59 14.43
N ASP A 263 12.61 -5.58 14.24
CA ASP A 263 11.71 -4.59 14.82
C ASP A 263 11.30 -4.96 16.26
N GLU A 264 11.21 -3.97 17.14
CA GLU A 264 10.95 -4.19 18.57
C GLU A 264 9.52 -4.63 18.88
N ASP A 265 8.53 -4.12 18.13
CA ASP A 265 7.12 -4.37 18.39
C ASP A 265 6.35 -4.96 17.21
N GLY A 266 7.06 -5.13 16.09
CA GLY A 266 6.56 -5.69 14.84
C GLY A 266 5.72 -4.74 14.02
N LEU A 267 5.78 -3.45 14.33
CA LEU A 267 5.23 -2.34 13.56
C LEU A 267 6.39 -1.58 12.92
N LEU A 268 6.79 -2.03 11.73
CA LEU A 268 7.96 -1.53 11.02
C LEU A 268 8.04 -0.01 11.01
N ASN A 269 9.15 0.49 11.57
CA ASN A 269 9.54 1.88 11.58
C ASN A 269 10.55 2.20 10.48
N SER A 270 10.67 3.49 10.15
CA SER A 270 11.62 3.96 9.15
C SER A 270 13.06 3.73 9.62
N SER A 271 13.33 3.83 10.92
CA SER A 271 14.62 3.50 11.54
C SER A 271 15.02 2.03 11.31
N THR A 272 14.11 1.08 11.59
CA THR A 272 14.30 -0.35 11.32
C THR A 272 14.58 -0.58 9.83
N PHE A 273 13.82 0.07 8.96
CA PHE A 273 14.01 -0.04 7.51
C PHE A 273 15.40 0.48 7.09
N ALA A 274 15.83 1.65 7.57
CA ALA A 274 17.13 2.22 7.24
C ALA A 274 18.32 1.37 7.73
N LEU A 275 18.18 0.74 8.91
CA LEU A 275 19.23 -0.08 9.49
C LEU A 275 19.36 -1.44 8.78
N PHE A 276 18.24 -2.07 8.42
CA PHE A 276 18.24 -3.49 8.06
C PHE A 276 17.76 -3.77 6.63
N HIS A 277 17.07 -2.86 5.95
CA HIS A 277 16.58 -3.15 4.60
C HIS A 277 17.73 -3.07 3.57
N PRO A 278 17.89 -4.03 2.65
CA PRO A 278 19.02 -4.09 1.72
C PRO A 278 19.07 -2.96 0.68
N ILE A 279 18.03 -2.12 0.61
CA ILE A 279 18.01 -0.94 -0.26
C ILE A 279 18.96 0.16 0.26
N GLY A 280 19.12 0.25 1.58
CA GLY A 280 20.08 1.11 2.24
C GLY A 280 21.49 0.52 2.17
N GLN A 281 22.50 1.37 2.28
CA GLN A 281 23.89 0.92 2.39
C GLN A 281 24.18 0.41 3.81
N ASN A 282 23.92 -0.87 4.08
CA ASN A 282 24.13 -1.49 5.39
C ASN A 282 24.72 -2.90 5.27
N GLU A 283 25.06 -3.52 6.40
CA GLU A 283 25.66 -4.87 6.44
C GLU A 283 24.75 -5.93 5.80
N VAL A 284 23.43 -5.77 5.91
CA VAL A 284 22.45 -6.68 5.29
C VAL A 284 22.50 -6.59 3.77
N ARG A 285 22.72 -5.39 3.21
CA ARG A 285 22.98 -5.23 1.77
C ARG A 285 24.28 -5.92 1.37
N ASP A 286 25.35 -5.79 2.15
CA ASP A 286 26.62 -6.45 1.85
C ASP A 286 26.48 -7.99 1.88
N GLU A 287 25.70 -8.52 2.82
CA GLU A 287 25.30 -9.92 2.86
C GLU A 287 24.55 -10.32 1.59
N TYR A 288 23.52 -9.56 1.20
CA TYR A 288 22.78 -9.82 -0.04
C TYR A 288 23.71 -9.83 -1.27
N PHE A 289 24.65 -8.88 -1.37
CA PHE A 289 25.57 -8.80 -2.50
C PHE A 289 26.53 -9.99 -2.57
N ARG A 290 26.97 -10.48 -1.41
CA ARG A 290 27.86 -11.65 -1.26
C ARG A 290 27.13 -12.96 -1.56
N GLU A 291 25.92 -13.14 -1.04
CA GLU A 291 25.20 -14.42 -1.10
C GLU A 291 24.26 -14.55 -2.30
N LYS A 292 23.81 -13.42 -2.86
CA LYS A 292 22.73 -13.30 -3.84
C LYS A 292 21.36 -13.73 -3.28
N GLU A 293 20.31 -13.32 -3.99
CA GLU A 293 18.93 -13.35 -3.47
C GLU A 293 18.47 -14.73 -2.97
N ALA A 294 18.72 -15.80 -3.74
CA ALA A 294 18.18 -17.12 -3.41
C ALA A 294 18.71 -17.63 -2.07
N LYS A 295 20.03 -17.48 -1.85
CA LYS A 295 20.69 -17.93 -0.64
C LYS A 295 20.37 -17.01 0.54
N PHE A 296 20.40 -15.70 0.32
CA PHE A 296 19.99 -14.70 1.29
C PHE A 296 18.58 -14.99 1.85
N ILE A 297 17.59 -15.19 0.97
CA ILE A 297 16.21 -15.50 1.41
C ILE A 297 16.11 -16.85 2.11
N GLU A 298 16.88 -17.85 1.68
CA GLU A 298 16.94 -19.15 2.35
C GLU A 298 17.48 -19.02 3.79
N ASN A 299 18.52 -18.21 3.99
CA ASN A 299 19.09 -17.97 5.31
C ASN A 299 18.07 -17.30 6.25
N TYR A 300 17.38 -16.25 5.78
CA TYR A 300 16.30 -15.62 6.57
C TYR A 300 15.11 -16.54 6.83
N LYS A 301 14.81 -17.47 5.92
CA LYS A 301 13.81 -18.52 6.16
C LYS A 301 14.25 -19.43 7.32
N ILE A 302 15.49 -19.89 7.32
CA ILE A 302 16.04 -20.76 8.38
C ILE A 302 15.99 -20.02 9.73
N LEU A 303 16.54 -18.80 9.79
CA LEU A 303 16.53 -17.97 11.00
C LEU A 303 15.10 -17.73 11.52
N SER A 304 14.15 -17.41 10.63
CA SER A 304 12.75 -17.23 11.00
C SER A 304 12.15 -18.48 11.64
N PHE A 305 12.47 -19.67 11.13
CA PHE A 305 11.97 -20.93 11.69
C PHE A 305 12.63 -21.27 13.02
N GLU A 306 13.92 -21.01 13.17
CA GLU A 306 14.65 -21.23 14.42
C GLU A 306 14.06 -20.38 15.55
N GLU A 307 13.90 -19.09 15.31
CA GLU A 307 13.31 -18.16 16.27
C GLU A 307 11.85 -18.47 16.57
N LEU A 308 11.04 -18.78 15.55
CA LEU A 308 9.62 -19.12 15.74
C LEU A 308 9.44 -20.40 16.57
N ARG A 309 10.33 -21.39 16.41
CA ARG A 309 10.32 -22.62 17.22
C ARG A 309 10.81 -22.37 18.64
N ALA A 310 11.82 -21.53 18.81
CA ALA A 310 12.37 -21.20 20.11
C ALA A 310 11.39 -20.37 20.96
N ASN A 311 10.73 -19.38 20.35
CA ASN A 311 9.80 -18.49 21.05
C ASN A 311 8.69 -17.94 20.13
N PRO A 312 7.53 -18.62 20.02
CA PRO A 312 6.45 -18.17 19.13
C PRO A 312 5.61 -17.02 19.69
N SER A 313 5.63 -16.78 21.01
CA SER A 313 4.75 -15.77 21.64
C SER A 313 4.97 -14.33 21.16
N PRO A 314 6.21 -13.82 20.97
CA PRO A 314 6.46 -12.52 20.36
C PRO A 314 5.79 -12.35 18.99
N VAL A 315 5.88 -13.34 18.11
CA VAL A 315 5.28 -13.29 16.76
C VAL A 315 3.76 -13.14 16.85
N PHE A 316 3.09 -13.91 17.73
CA PHE A 316 1.65 -13.77 17.92
C PHE A 316 1.26 -12.38 18.46
N ARG A 317 2.04 -11.82 19.41
CA ARG A 317 1.82 -10.46 19.90
C ARG A 317 1.99 -9.42 18.78
N ASN A 318 2.98 -9.59 17.92
CA ASN A 318 3.23 -8.70 16.80
C ASN A 318 2.10 -8.76 15.76
N ILE A 319 1.55 -9.96 15.50
CA ILE A 319 0.33 -10.10 14.65
C ILE A 319 -0.85 -9.33 15.25
N VAL A 320 -1.07 -9.42 16.57
CA VAL A 320 -2.14 -8.66 17.24
C VAL A 320 -1.90 -7.15 17.14
N ARG A 321 -0.67 -6.68 17.37
CA ARG A 321 -0.30 -5.26 17.21
C ARG A 321 -0.54 -4.78 15.78
N ARG A 322 -0.16 -5.57 14.77
CA ARG A 322 -0.44 -5.26 13.36
C ARG A 322 -1.93 -5.25 13.05
N ALA A 323 -2.73 -6.15 13.64
CA ALA A 323 -4.18 -6.14 13.50
C ALA A 323 -4.79 -4.86 14.11
N VAL A 324 -4.34 -4.46 15.30
CA VAL A 324 -4.74 -3.19 15.93
C VAL A 324 -4.34 -2.00 15.06
N SER A 325 -3.12 -2.00 14.50
CA SER A 325 -2.66 -0.96 13.59
C SER A 325 -3.51 -0.88 12.31
N ALA A 326 -3.82 -2.04 11.70
CA ALA A 326 -4.59 -2.10 10.46
C ALA A 326 -6.05 -1.68 10.63
N PHE A 327 -6.68 -2.01 11.77
CA PHE A 327 -8.13 -1.90 11.93
C PHE A 327 -8.59 -0.89 12.98
N LEU A 328 -7.75 -0.49 13.93
CA LEU A 328 -8.14 0.42 15.01
C LEU A 328 -7.34 1.71 14.98
N TYR A 329 -6.02 1.66 15.11
CA TYR A 329 -5.20 2.86 15.17
C TYR A 329 -3.88 2.68 14.42
N MET A 330 -3.82 3.21 13.20
CA MET A 330 -2.64 3.09 12.36
C MET A 330 -1.39 3.66 13.03
N HIS A 331 -0.36 2.82 13.12
CA HIS A 331 0.95 3.15 13.66
C HIS A 331 1.65 4.28 12.89
N TYR A 332 2.34 5.15 13.61
CA TYR A 332 3.16 6.23 13.03
C TYR A 332 4.60 5.74 12.82
N ALA A 333 4.90 5.33 11.59
CA ALA A 333 6.16 4.69 11.21
C ALA A 333 7.32 5.67 10.87
N GLU A 334 7.05 6.98 10.76
CA GLU A 334 8.03 7.99 10.34
C GLU A 334 8.87 8.48 11.52
N ASP A 335 9.87 7.70 11.95
CA ASP A 335 10.68 7.97 13.13
C ASP A 335 12.14 8.36 12.84
N LEU A 336 12.53 8.46 11.57
CA LEU A 336 13.82 9.02 11.15
C LEU A 336 13.74 10.55 11.21
N LEU A 337 14.43 11.14 12.19
CA LEU A 337 14.63 12.60 12.24
C LEU A 337 16.10 12.94 12.03
N PRO A 338 16.40 14.04 11.33
CA PRO A 338 17.77 14.43 11.06
C PRO A 338 18.51 14.80 12.35
N VAL A 339 19.80 14.51 12.38
CA VAL A 339 20.74 15.15 13.30
C VAL A 339 20.92 16.60 12.84
N ILE A 340 20.95 17.55 13.77
CA ILE A 340 21.20 18.95 13.44
C ILE A 340 22.67 19.10 13.02
N GLY A 341 22.91 19.05 11.71
CA GLY A 341 24.14 18.53 11.06
C GLY A 341 25.47 19.23 11.30
N ASP A 342 25.52 20.34 12.03
CA ASP A 342 26.78 21.06 12.30
C ASP A 342 27.30 20.87 13.74
N THR A 343 26.60 20.08 14.57
CA THR A 343 26.90 19.98 16.00
C THR A 343 27.88 18.89 16.37
N PHE A 344 28.06 17.82 15.57
CA PHE A 344 28.85 16.66 15.98
C PHE A 344 30.20 16.57 15.28
N THR A 345 31.22 16.15 16.02
CA THR A 345 32.54 15.84 15.45
C THR A 345 32.45 14.63 14.51
N THR A 346 33.31 14.56 13.49
CA THR A 346 33.39 13.40 12.59
C THR A 346 33.66 12.10 13.35
N ARG A 347 34.41 12.17 14.46
CA ARG A 347 34.73 11.03 15.30
C ARG A 347 33.50 10.51 16.05
N ASP A 348 32.68 11.41 16.60
CA ASP A 348 31.45 11.02 17.29
C ASP A 348 30.42 10.45 16.32
N ILE A 349 30.31 11.02 15.12
CA ILE A 349 29.49 10.46 14.05
C ILE A 349 29.92 9.01 13.72
N GLN A 350 31.22 8.74 13.59
CA GLN A 350 31.69 7.38 13.33
C GLN A 350 31.35 6.41 14.46
N LYS A 351 31.56 6.82 15.73
CA LYS A 351 31.23 5.99 16.91
C LYS A 351 29.73 5.71 17.02
N LEU A 352 28.88 6.73 16.86
CA LEU A 352 27.43 6.61 16.90
C LEU A 352 26.90 5.71 15.78
N ARG A 353 27.49 5.81 14.59
CA ARG A 353 27.15 4.95 13.44
C ARG A 353 27.54 3.50 13.67
N GLN A 354 28.73 3.23 14.20
CA GLN A 354 29.15 1.87 14.60
C GLN A 354 28.24 1.26 15.66
N ALA A 355 27.63 2.09 16.51
CA ALA A 355 26.66 1.67 17.51
C ALA A 355 25.21 1.57 16.98
N ASN A 356 24.97 1.76 15.67
CA ASN A 356 23.65 1.79 15.03
C ASN A 356 22.68 2.81 15.66
N LEU A 357 23.21 3.92 16.21
CA LEU A 357 22.40 4.98 16.82
C LEU A 357 21.98 6.07 15.83
N ILE A 358 22.73 6.19 14.73
CA ILE A 358 22.46 7.08 13.59
C ILE A 358 22.69 6.33 12.27
N SER A 359 22.07 6.81 11.20
CA SER A 359 22.29 6.35 9.82
C SER A 359 22.54 7.53 8.88
N THR A 360 23.48 7.37 7.95
CA THR A 360 23.78 8.33 6.87
C THR A 360 23.43 7.77 5.49
N HIS A 361 22.71 6.65 5.45
CA HIS A 361 22.77 5.72 4.32
C HIS A 361 21.62 5.85 3.32
N GLU A 362 20.50 6.42 3.73
CA GLU A 362 19.32 6.60 2.87
C GLU A 362 19.18 8.04 2.33
N PHE A 363 19.85 9.01 2.96
CA PHE A 363 19.65 10.43 2.70
C PHE A 363 20.99 11.18 2.71
N PRO A 364 21.09 12.34 2.05
CA PRO A 364 22.29 13.19 2.12
C PRO A 364 22.57 13.71 3.55
N THR A 365 21.61 13.61 4.47
CA THR A 365 21.72 14.04 5.86
C THR A 365 21.76 12.85 6.82
N ILE A 366 22.45 13.05 7.96
CA ILE A 366 22.53 12.09 9.06
C ILE A 366 21.18 12.06 9.78
N HIS A 367 20.67 10.88 10.11
CA HIS A 367 19.41 10.69 10.83
C HIS A 367 19.59 9.82 12.07
N TRP A 368 18.81 10.11 13.10
CA TRP A 368 18.70 9.26 14.28
C TRP A 368 17.91 7.99 13.96
N THR A 369 18.45 6.84 14.37
CA THR A 369 17.79 5.53 14.30
C THR A 369 17.39 5.00 15.68
N SER A 370 17.67 5.76 16.75
CA SER A 370 17.58 5.34 18.15
C SER A 370 16.55 6.13 18.97
N LEU A 371 15.64 6.87 18.32
CA LEU A 371 14.64 7.71 19.01
C LEU A 371 13.54 6.90 19.72
N ASN A 372 13.42 5.61 19.40
CA ASN A 372 12.56 4.66 20.09
C ASN A 372 13.08 4.32 21.51
N LEU A 373 14.40 4.36 21.73
CA LEU A 373 15.01 4.05 23.02
C LEU A 373 14.56 5.02 24.11
N THR A 374 14.38 4.56 25.34
CA THR A 374 14.27 5.45 26.51
C THR A 374 15.57 6.24 26.71
N GLU A 375 15.50 7.40 27.37
CA GLU A 375 16.71 8.19 27.64
C GLU A 375 17.75 7.39 28.43
N ARG A 376 17.29 6.53 29.35
CA ARG A 376 18.17 5.65 30.12
C ARG A 376 18.90 4.65 29.22
N GLU A 377 18.19 4.03 28.28
CA GLU A 377 18.78 3.08 27.33
C GLU A 377 19.73 3.79 26.37
N PHE A 378 19.36 4.96 25.86
CA PHE A 378 20.23 5.75 25.00
C PHE A 378 21.53 6.13 25.70
N LYS A 379 21.44 6.67 26.93
CA LYS A 379 22.61 6.96 27.78
C LYS A 379 23.49 5.74 27.97
N TYR A 380 22.90 4.60 28.34
CA TYR A 380 23.62 3.35 28.52
C TYR A 380 24.39 2.92 27.25
N ARG A 381 23.84 3.17 26.05
CA ARG A 381 24.50 2.85 24.78
C ARG A 381 25.60 3.85 24.39
N ILE A 382 25.50 5.13 24.75
CA ILE A 382 26.54 6.12 24.39
C ILE A 382 27.70 6.18 25.39
N THR A 383 27.49 5.87 26.68
CA THR A 383 28.55 5.88 27.70
C THR A 383 29.82 5.10 27.30
N PRO A 384 29.75 3.85 26.77
CA PRO A 384 30.95 3.11 26.38
C PRO A 384 31.66 3.67 25.13
N LEU A 385 31.00 4.55 24.36
CA LEU A 385 31.58 5.12 23.13
C LEU A 385 32.61 6.20 23.40
N THR A 386 32.64 6.77 24.61
CA THR A 386 33.54 7.88 25.00
C THR A 386 33.49 9.04 24.00
N LEU A 387 32.29 9.60 23.78
CA LEU A 387 32.09 10.67 22.79
C LEU A 387 32.84 11.94 23.19
N ASP A 388 33.34 12.67 22.20
CA ASP A 388 34.06 13.93 22.42
C ASP A 388 33.08 15.01 22.93
N GLU A 389 31.84 15.02 22.40
CA GLU A 389 30.76 15.94 22.81
C GLU A 389 29.49 15.22 23.30
N GLU A 390 29.60 14.36 24.32
CA GLU A 390 28.47 13.55 24.83
C GLU A 390 27.23 14.39 25.21
N SER A 391 27.43 15.58 25.82
CA SER A 391 26.33 16.46 26.22
C SER A 391 25.56 17.00 25.02
N THR A 392 26.26 17.43 23.97
CA THR A 392 25.67 17.94 22.72
C THR A 392 24.86 16.85 22.03
N VAL A 393 25.42 15.64 21.96
CA VAL A 393 24.76 14.45 21.40
C VAL A 393 23.47 14.11 22.15
N LEU A 394 23.52 14.14 23.48
CA LEU A 394 22.34 13.86 24.31
C LEU A 394 21.26 14.95 24.20
N GLU A 395 21.66 16.22 24.07
CA GLU A 395 20.74 17.34 23.91
C GLU A 395 20.00 17.29 22.57
N ASP A 396 20.72 17.11 21.45
CA ASP A 396 20.13 16.95 20.13
C ASP A 396 19.22 15.72 20.07
N TRP A 397 19.65 14.57 20.61
CA TRP A 397 18.80 13.37 20.69
C TRP A 397 17.50 13.63 21.47
N ARG A 398 17.56 14.34 22.60
CA ARG A 398 16.38 14.70 23.40
C ARG A 398 15.45 15.64 22.63
N GLU A 399 16.02 16.63 21.94
CA GLU A 399 15.24 17.56 21.11
C GLU A 399 14.50 16.80 20.01
N GLN A 400 15.20 15.96 19.25
CA GLN A 400 14.60 15.16 18.19
C GLN A 400 13.57 14.16 18.74
N LYS A 401 13.83 13.53 19.90
CA LYS A 401 12.85 12.66 20.56
C LYS A 401 11.58 13.40 20.97
N ASN A 402 11.71 14.61 21.51
CA ASN A 402 10.57 15.46 21.86
C ASN A 402 9.80 15.89 20.61
N LEU A 403 10.50 16.24 19.53
CA LEU A 403 9.89 16.55 18.24
C LEU A 403 9.13 15.36 17.66
N LEU A 404 9.71 14.15 17.69
CA LEU A 404 9.03 12.93 17.26
C LEU A 404 7.76 12.67 18.06
N THR A 405 7.83 12.83 19.38
CA THR A 405 6.67 12.68 20.27
C THR A 405 5.59 13.70 19.94
N SER A 406 5.98 14.95 19.68
CA SER A 406 5.06 16.01 19.23
C SER A 406 4.40 15.68 17.89
N ARG A 407 5.16 15.19 16.90
CA ARG A 407 4.62 14.75 15.59
C ARG A 407 3.67 13.56 15.72
N ARG A 408 3.98 12.59 16.58
CA ARG A 408 3.10 11.44 16.86
C ARG A 408 1.77 11.87 17.48
N ASN A 409 1.81 12.88 18.35
CA ASN A 409 0.64 13.41 19.04
C ASN A 409 -0.06 14.56 18.29
N ASP A 410 0.45 14.95 17.11
CA ASP A 410 -0.20 15.97 16.29
C ASP A 410 -1.60 15.51 15.88
N TRP A 411 -2.57 16.41 16.00
CA TRP A 411 -3.97 16.08 15.74
C TRP A 411 -4.17 15.56 14.31
N LYS A 412 -3.40 16.07 13.33
CA LYS A 412 -3.53 15.63 11.93
C LYS A 412 -3.05 14.19 11.77
N SER A 413 -2.00 13.80 12.49
CA SER A 413 -1.48 12.43 12.51
C SER A 413 -2.52 11.48 13.13
N ILE A 414 -3.02 11.81 14.32
CA ILE A 414 -4.07 11.05 15.02
C ILE A 414 -5.31 10.89 14.13
N PHE A 415 -5.77 11.99 13.54
CA PHE A 415 -6.93 12.00 12.66
C PHE A 415 -6.72 11.13 11.43
N LYS A 416 -5.57 11.24 10.75
CA LYS A 416 -5.23 10.41 9.59
C LYS A 416 -5.18 8.93 9.98
N SER A 417 -4.64 8.60 11.16
CA SER A 417 -4.63 7.23 11.67
C SER A 417 -6.04 6.68 11.84
N ILE A 418 -6.88 7.37 12.61
CA ILE A 418 -8.27 6.97 12.84
C ILE A 418 -9.07 6.88 11.53
N LEU A 419 -8.88 7.84 10.63
CA LEU A 419 -9.56 7.89 9.34
C LEU A 419 -9.22 6.69 8.44
N LEU A 420 -7.98 6.20 8.46
CA LEU A 420 -7.54 5.13 7.58
C LEU A 420 -7.62 3.72 8.22
N SER A 421 -7.81 3.62 9.54
CA SER A 421 -7.99 2.35 10.25
C SER A 421 -9.38 2.18 10.87
N LEU A 422 -9.73 3.01 11.86
CA LEU A 422 -10.96 2.83 12.66
C LEU A 422 -12.23 3.06 11.83
N ILE A 423 -12.28 4.15 11.07
CA ILE A 423 -13.50 4.53 10.33
C ILE A 423 -13.90 3.45 9.31
N PRO A 424 -12.99 2.87 8.49
CA PRO A 424 -13.32 1.74 7.63
C PRO A 424 -13.85 0.55 8.43
N SER A 425 -13.20 0.18 9.54
CA SER A 425 -13.63 -0.92 10.40
C SER A 425 -15.03 -0.71 10.96
N LEU A 426 -15.34 0.50 11.42
CA LEU A 426 -16.69 0.86 11.88
C LEU A 426 -17.71 0.77 10.73
N CYS A 427 -17.37 1.26 9.54
CA CYS A 427 -18.23 1.13 8.36
C CYS A 427 -18.51 -0.34 8.02
N ILE A 428 -17.52 -1.23 8.17
CA ILE A 428 -17.69 -2.68 7.98
C ILE A 428 -18.62 -3.25 9.06
N VAL A 429 -18.36 -3.01 10.34
CA VAL A 429 -19.16 -3.52 11.45
C VAL A 429 -20.61 -3.05 11.34
N PHE A 430 -20.84 -1.74 11.21
CA PHE A 430 -22.20 -1.20 11.05
C PHE A 430 -22.85 -1.67 9.76
N GLY A 431 -22.10 -1.78 8.67
CA GLY A 431 -22.62 -2.29 7.40
C GLY A 431 -23.08 -3.75 7.46
N LEU A 432 -22.42 -4.59 8.26
CA LEU A 432 -22.84 -5.97 8.52
C LEU A 432 -24.11 -6.04 9.37
N LEU A 433 -24.28 -5.10 10.32
CA LEU A 433 -25.47 -5.01 11.18
C LEU A 433 -26.69 -4.44 10.44
N ILE A 434 -26.49 -3.57 9.45
CA ILE A 434 -27.57 -2.95 8.69
C ILE A 434 -27.97 -3.83 7.52
N GLU A 435 -29.15 -4.45 7.59
CA GLU A 435 -29.61 -5.40 6.58
C GLU A 435 -29.58 -4.86 5.14
N ARG A 436 -29.93 -3.58 4.97
CA ARG A 436 -29.92 -2.92 3.67
C ARG A 436 -28.52 -2.78 3.07
N ILE A 437 -27.47 -2.68 3.89
CA ILE A 437 -26.06 -2.65 3.43
C ILE A 437 -25.57 -4.07 3.18
N ARG A 438 -25.71 -4.98 4.17
CA ARG A 438 -25.16 -6.34 4.08
C ARG A 438 -25.70 -7.13 2.89
N ARG A 439 -26.92 -6.84 2.42
CA ARG A 439 -27.51 -7.49 1.24
C ARG A 439 -26.94 -6.98 -0.09
N GLN A 440 -26.15 -5.91 -0.10
CA GLN A 440 -25.58 -5.37 -1.33
C GLN A 440 -24.33 -6.16 -1.73
N PRO A 441 -24.30 -6.74 -2.94
CA PRO A 441 -23.13 -7.48 -3.41
C PRO A 441 -21.85 -6.63 -3.40
N VAL A 442 -21.97 -5.35 -3.73
CA VAL A 442 -20.83 -4.41 -3.73
C VAL A 442 -20.23 -4.24 -2.34
N PHE A 443 -21.05 -4.21 -1.29
CA PHE A 443 -20.57 -4.08 0.09
C PHE A 443 -19.80 -5.34 0.49
N ILE A 444 -20.42 -6.52 0.35
CA ILE A 444 -19.79 -7.79 0.71
C ILE A 444 -18.48 -7.99 -0.05
N LEU A 445 -18.47 -7.71 -1.36
CA LEU A 445 -17.28 -7.80 -2.18
C LEU A 445 -16.18 -6.84 -1.72
N THR A 446 -16.54 -5.59 -1.40
CA THR A 446 -15.58 -4.59 -0.89
C THR A 446 -14.99 -5.03 0.44
N VAL A 447 -15.81 -5.54 1.38
CA VAL A 447 -15.37 -6.06 2.67
C VAL A 447 -14.45 -7.27 2.48
N SER A 448 -14.87 -8.25 1.68
CA SER A 448 -14.08 -9.46 1.41
C SER A 448 -12.72 -9.12 0.82
N LEU A 449 -12.68 -8.20 -0.15
CA LEU A 449 -11.43 -7.74 -0.74
C LEU A 449 -10.56 -6.97 0.27
N TYR A 450 -11.15 -6.05 1.03
CA TYR A 450 -10.44 -5.27 2.04
C TYR A 450 -9.74 -6.17 3.06
N LEU A 451 -10.46 -7.16 3.59
CA LEU A 451 -9.91 -8.10 4.57
C LEU A 451 -8.89 -9.06 3.95
N ALA A 452 -9.19 -9.63 2.78
CA ALA A 452 -8.29 -10.57 2.11
C ALA A 452 -6.97 -9.90 1.67
N TYR A 453 -7.01 -8.64 1.25
CA TYR A 453 -5.83 -7.87 0.91
C TYR A 453 -4.96 -7.55 2.14
N LEU A 454 -5.57 -7.19 3.28
CA LEU A 454 -4.81 -6.86 4.50
C LEU A 454 -4.26 -8.08 5.23
N ALA A 455 -4.91 -9.24 5.12
CA ALA A 455 -4.53 -10.46 5.82
C ALA A 455 -3.03 -10.81 5.76
N PRO A 456 -2.37 -10.89 4.59
CA PRO A 456 -0.93 -11.20 4.53
C PRO A 456 -0.07 -10.16 5.26
N TYR A 457 -0.41 -8.88 5.20
CA TYR A 457 0.34 -7.82 5.87
C TYR A 457 0.17 -7.88 7.39
N VAL A 458 -1.04 -8.18 7.89
CA VAL A 458 -1.26 -8.38 9.33
C VAL A 458 -0.47 -9.57 9.86
N LEU A 459 -0.40 -10.66 9.08
CA LEU A 459 0.32 -11.87 9.48
C LEU A 459 1.85 -11.67 9.45
N VAL A 460 2.36 -10.97 8.44
CA VAL A 460 3.81 -10.86 8.17
C VAL A 460 4.39 -9.53 8.65
N ALA A 461 4.02 -8.44 7.97
CA ALA A 461 4.57 -7.10 8.16
C ALA A 461 3.56 -6.06 7.65
N HIS A 462 3.11 -5.14 8.52
CA HIS A 462 2.16 -4.08 8.17
C HIS A 462 2.71 -2.72 8.58
N TYR A 463 2.61 -1.76 7.66
CA TYR A 463 2.86 -0.35 7.90
C TYR A 463 1.99 0.50 6.96
N ARG A 464 2.01 1.82 7.13
CA ARG A 464 1.08 2.78 6.51
C ARG A 464 0.93 2.62 4.99
N ARG A 465 1.98 2.24 4.26
CA ARG A 465 1.95 2.08 2.80
C ARG A 465 0.82 1.14 2.34
N TYR A 466 0.56 0.06 3.07
CA TYR A 466 -0.46 -0.92 2.68
C TYR A 466 -1.91 -0.44 2.89
N GLN A 467 -2.13 0.70 3.54
CA GLN A 467 -3.45 1.34 3.60
C GLN A 467 -3.75 2.18 2.35
N ALA A 468 -2.72 2.72 1.68
CA ALA A 468 -2.93 3.58 0.52
C ALA A 468 -3.67 2.85 -0.62
N PRO A 469 -3.32 1.61 -1.01
CA PRO A 469 -4.06 0.86 -2.02
C PRO A 469 -5.56 0.65 -1.74
N LEU A 470 -5.98 0.80 -0.48
CA LEU A 470 -7.37 0.57 -0.07
C LEU A 470 -8.27 1.79 -0.20
N ILE A 471 -7.76 2.97 -0.58
CA ILE A 471 -8.56 4.20 -0.65
C ILE A 471 -9.80 4.05 -1.55
N GLY A 472 -9.71 3.32 -2.66
CA GLY A 472 -10.89 3.02 -3.50
C GLY A 472 -11.97 2.24 -2.76
N LEU A 473 -11.58 1.25 -1.96
CA LEU A 473 -12.49 0.41 -1.15
C LEU A 473 -13.05 1.19 0.04
N GLN A 474 -12.19 1.94 0.74
CA GLN A 474 -12.59 2.82 1.84
C GLN A 474 -13.59 3.86 1.36
N SER A 475 -13.41 4.42 0.16
CA SER A 475 -14.36 5.35 -0.45
C SER A 475 -15.74 4.74 -0.63
N ILE A 476 -15.82 3.47 -1.08
CA ILE A 476 -17.10 2.75 -1.19
C ILE A 476 -17.72 2.55 0.20
N LEU A 477 -16.94 2.09 1.19
CA LEU A 477 -17.43 1.86 2.56
C LEU A 477 -17.99 3.13 3.19
N PHE A 478 -17.24 4.23 3.09
CA PHE A 478 -17.64 5.53 3.64
C PHE A 478 -18.88 6.06 2.94
N PHE A 479 -18.92 5.96 1.60
CA PHE A 479 -20.05 6.40 0.81
C PHE A 479 -21.34 5.65 1.18
N LEU A 480 -21.29 4.33 1.31
CA LEU A 480 -22.45 3.53 1.72
C LEU A 480 -22.94 3.92 3.11
N PHE A 481 -22.03 4.13 4.06
CA PHE A 481 -22.37 4.55 5.42
C PHE A 481 -23.00 5.95 5.45
N VAL A 482 -22.40 6.92 4.75
CA VAL A 482 -22.91 8.30 4.64
C VAL A 482 -24.29 8.33 3.99
N CYS A 483 -24.53 7.53 2.94
CA CYS A 483 -25.84 7.44 2.30
C CYS A 483 -26.93 7.03 3.30
N ILE A 484 -26.64 6.07 4.18
CA ILE A 484 -27.61 5.63 5.19
C ILE A 484 -27.84 6.69 6.25
N PHE A 485 -26.77 7.33 6.72
CA PHE A 485 -26.90 8.43 7.67
C PHE A 485 -27.81 9.53 7.11
N LEU A 486 -27.60 9.94 5.87
CA LEU A 486 -28.41 10.96 5.19
C LEU A 486 -29.88 10.54 5.04
N GLU A 487 -30.17 9.31 4.62
CA GLU A 487 -31.55 8.83 4.49
C GLU A 487 -32.27 8.81 5.84
N ASN A 488 -31.62 8.29 6.89
CA ASN A 488 -32.20 8.24 8.23
C ASN A 488 -32.41 9.63 8.81
N PHE A 489 -31.45 10.54 8.62
CA PHE A 489 -31.53 11.91 9.09
C PHE A 489 -32.61 12.71 8.36
N LEU A 490 -32.65 12.65 7.02
CA LEU A 490 -33.66 13.33 6.21
C LEU A 490 -35.07 12.79 6.51
N SER A 491 -35.23 11.48 6.69
CA SER A 491 -36.53 10.90 7.05
C SER A 491 -37.04 11.39 8.41
N ARG A 492 -36.15 11.63 9.39
CA ARG A 492 -36.50 12.22 10.69
C ARG A 492 -36.89 13.69 10.57
N ILE A 493 -36.15 14.48 9.80
CA ILE A 493 -36.47 15.90 9.57
C ILE A 493 -37.83 16.04 8.89
N LEU A 494 -38.07 15.28 7.82
CA LEU A 494 -39.35 15.33 7.09
C LEU A 494 -40.53 14.96 8.00
N LYS A 495 -40.38 13.92 8.83
CA LYS A 495 -41.39 13.57 9.84
C LYS A 495 -41.67 14.72 10.81
N VAL A 496 -40.63 15.38 11.34
CA VAL A 496 -40.80 16.53 12.26
C VAL A 496 -41.47 17.72 11.57
N LEU A 497 -41.17 17.97 10.30
CA LEU A 497 -41.78 19.04 9.52
C LEU A 497 -43.25 18.75 9.21
N ASP A 498 -43.60 17.51 8.87
CA ASP A 498 -44.99 17.08 8.67
C ASP A 498 -45.80 17.17 9.97
N THR A 499 -45.24 16.77 11.12
CA THR A 499 -45.92 16.94 12.42
C THR A 499 -46.17 18.41 12.74
N ARG A 500 -45.26 19.33 12.36
CA ARG A 500 -45.44 20.77 12.57
C ARG A 500 -46.45 21.40 11.60
N GLN A 501 -46.60 20.87 10.38
CA GLN A 501 -47.64 21.32 9.45
C GLN A 501 -49.03 20.77 9.82
N GLY A 502 -49.09 19.56 10.36
CA GLY A 502 -50.33 18.95 10.88
C GLY A 502 -50.89 19.60 12.16
N ILE A 503 -50.09 20.37 12.90
CA ILE A 503 -50.53 21.17 14.07
C ILE A 503 -51.05 22.55 13.65
N LYS A 504 -50.83 22.98 12.40
CA LYS A 504 -51.30 24.26 11.84
C LYS A 504 -52.58 24.15 10.99
N ARG A 505 -53.14 22.95 10.84
CA ARG A 505 -54.49 22.69 10.35
C ARG A 505 -55.34 22.22 11.52
#